data_AF-A0AAN8F855-F1
#
_entry.id   AF-A0AAN8F855-F1
#
_cell.length_a   1.000
_cell.length_b   1.000
_cell.length_c   1.000
_cell.angle_alpha   90.00
_cell.angle_beta   90.00
_cell.angle_gamma   90.00
#
_symmetry.space_group_name_H-M   'P 1'
#
loop_
_entity.id
_entity.type
_entity.pdbx_description
1 polymer ?
#
loop_
_entity_poly.entity_id
_entity_poly.type
_entity_poly.pdbx_seq_one_letter_code
_entity_poly.pdbx_strand_id
1 'polypeptide(L)'
;MCRSLQLCFLSLILFISATSCLPILDSILNPILEATDSILSGNGLVDDGLGLLGGVPGVEQTFDYVIVGGGTAGNVIGVRLAEAGFSVAIIEAGLYYEIGKPVLGTTPAGDIIGIGSSALDALPTVNWNFLTEPQAGANNREVHYARGKCLGGSSALNFMIHHRGSTGSYQQWADMVDDQSYTMDALMPYFQKSVTLTPPNEEKRRENASTLYHADAFANDGGPVNVGYTNWVAV
;
A
#
# COMPACT_ATOMS: atom_id res chain seq x y z
N MET A 1 -5.26 -11.55 -30.10
CA MET A 1 -5.12 -10.08 -30.05
C MET A 1 -4.92 -9.69 -28.59
N CYS A 2 -3.70 -9.88 -28.10
CA CYS A 2 -3.28 -9.50 -26.76
C CYS A 2 -2.85 -8.03 -26.85
N ARG A 3 -3.66 -7.10 -26.36
CA ARG A 3 -3.19 -5.73 -26.12
C ARG A 3 -2.27 -5.83 -24.93
N SER A 4 -0.98 -5.56 -25.14
CA SER A 4 0.00 -5.38 -24.09
C SER A 4 -0.63 -4.55 -22.97
N LEU A 5 -0.67 -5.08 -21.75
CA LEU A 5 -0.82 -4.24 -20.57
C LEU A 5 0.36 -3.26 -20.63
N GLN A 6 0.09 -2.01 -21.01
CA GLN A 6 1.00 -0.90 -20.74
C GLN A 6 0.48 -0.27 -19.46
N LEU A 7 1.01 -0.70 -18.31
CA LEU A 7 1.62 0.34 -17.50
C LEU A 7 2.75 0.87 -18.40
N CYS A 8 2.54 2.05 -19.01
CA CYS A 8 3.66 2.77 -19.61
C CYS A 8 4.63 3.12 -18.46
N PHE A 9 5.95 3.02 -18.61
CA PHE A 9 6.66 3.56 -19.76
C PHE A 9 7.77 2.65 -20.32
N LEU A 10 7.76 2.57 -21.65
CA LEU A 10 8.79 1.99 -22.53
C LEU A 10 10.15 2.67 -22.22
N SER A 11 11.32 2.04 -22.32
CA SER A 11 11.72 1.00 -23.27
C SER A 11 13.09 0.44 -22.90
N LEU A 12 13.33 -0.81 -23.29
CA LEU A 12 14.67 -1.34 -23.49
C LEU A 12 15.33 -0.66 -24.71
N ILE A 13 16.63 -0.38 -24.58
CA ILE A 13 17.50 0.35 -25.51
C ILE A 13 18.22 -0.61 -26.47
N LEU A 14 18.57 -0.14 -27.66
CA LEU A 14 19.70 -0.63 -28.47
C LEU A 14 20.13 0.46 -29.46
N PHE A 15 21.37 0.90 -29.62
CA PHE A 15 22.66 0.87 -28.91
C PHE A 15 23.47 2.03 -29.54
N ILE A 16 24.35 2.71 -28.80
CA ILE A 16 25.73 3.00 -29.23
C ILE A 16 26.59 3.19 -27.96
N SER A 17 27.36 2.14 -27.68
CA SER A 17 28.62 1.99 -26.93
C SER A 17 29.20 3.17 -26.13
N ALA A 18 29.18 3.05 -24.81
CA ALA A 18 30.41 3.07 -23.99
C ALA A 18 30.16 2.44 -22.61
N THR A 19 30.87 1.36 -22.33
CA THR A 19 30.70 0.49 -21.16
C THR A 19 31.43 1.06 -19.94
N SER A 20 30.69 1.49 -18.91
CA SER A 20 31.15 1.44 -17.52
C SER A 20 29.93 1.48 -16.58
N CYS A 21 29.50 0.29 -16.16
CA CYS A 21 28.32 0.06 -15.32
C CYS A 21 28.61 0.49 -13.87
N LEU A 22 27.99 1.57 -13.43
CA LEU A 22 27.84 1.94 -12.02
C LEU A 22 26.35 2.21 -11.77
N PRO A 23 25.55 1.21 -11.34
CA PRO A 23 24.09 1.34 -11.23
C PRO A 23 23.63 2.44 -10.26
N ILE A 24 24.50 2.86 -9.35
CA ILE A 24 24.27 3.99 -8.45
C ILE A 24 24.26 5.32 -9.22
N LEU A 25 25.13 5.46 -10.22
CA LEU A 25 25.28 6.69 -10.99
C LEU A 25 24.05 6.92 -11.89
N ASP A 26 23.49 5.85 -12.47
CA ASP A 26 22.26 5.90 -13.28
C ASP A 26 21.02 6.22 -12.44
N SER A 27 20.92 5.66 -11.22
CA SER A 27 19.82 5.99 -10.30
C SER A 27 19.82 7.46 -9.84
N ILE A 28 20.95 8.16 -9.99
CA ILE A 28 21.13 9.57 -9.64
C ILE A 28 20.99 10.47 -10.87
N LEU A 29 21.55 10.06 -12.02
CA LEU A 29 21.53 10.87 -13.24
C LEU A 29 20.21 10.82 -14.01
N ASN A 30 19.51 9.68 -13.99
CA ASN A 30 18.27 9.53 -14.77
C ASN A 30 17.15 10.48 -14.31
N PRO A 31 16.87 10.64 -12.99
CA PRO A 31 15.87 11.60 -12.53
C PRO A 31 16.23 13.05 -12.90
N ILE A 32 17.52 13.40 -12.91
CA ILE A 32 17.99 14.75 -13.27
C ILE A 32 17.75 15.04 -14.75
N LEU A 33 18.02 14.06 -15.62
CA LEU A 33 17.84 14.19 -17.07
C LEU A 33 16.35 14.20 -17.46
N GLU A 34 15.54 13.35 -16.83
CA GLU A 34 14.08 13.29 -17.01
C GLU A 34 13.39 14.55 -16.47
N ALA A 35 13.90 15.12 -15.38
CA ALA A 35 13.44 16.39 -14.87
C ALA A 35 13.72 17.56 -15.83
N THR A 36 14.92 17.58 -16.44
CA THR A 36 15.25 18.60 -17.45
C THR A 36 14.41 18.48 -18.72
N ASP A 37 14.13 17.27 -19.20
CA ASP A 37 13.30 17.07 -20.40
C ASP A 37 11.82 17.36 -20.14
N SER A 38 11.30 17.09 -18.93
CA SER A 38 9.95 17.51 -18.52
C SER A 38 9.80 19.04 -18.47
N ILE A 39 10.77 19.72 -17.86
CA ILE A 39 10.81 21.20 -17.81
C ILE A 39 10.87 21.80 -19.21
N LEU A 40 11.53 21.12 -20.17
CA LEU A 40 11.67 21.57 -21.56
C LEU A 40 10.51 21.14 -22.48
N SER A 41 9.78 20.07 -22.18
CA SER A 41 8.69 19.51 -23.00
C SER A 41 7.28 19.97 -22.62
N GLY A 42 7.11 20.63 -21.47
CA GLY A 42 5.98 21.54 -21.22
C GLY A 42 4.66 20.91 -20.74
N ASN A 43 4.67 19.68 -20.24
CA ASN A 43 3.47 19.02 -19.68
C ASN A 43 3.34 19.12 -18.15
N GLY A 44 4.23 19.86 -17.48
CA GLY A 44 4.14 20.15 -16.04
C GLY A 44 4.40 18.98 -15.08
N LEU A 45 4.87 17.82 -15.56
CA LEU A 45 5.13 16.63 -14.73
C LEU A 45 6.57 16.14 -14.87
N VAL A 46 7.32 16.21 -13.79
CA VAL A 46 8.77 15.92 -13.66
C VAL A 46 8.92 14.54 -13.02
N ASP A 47 9.80 13.67 -13.51
CA ASP A 47 10.16 12.46 -12.75
C ASP A 47 10.97 12.89 -11.51
N ASP A 48 10.44 12.61 -10.32
CA ASP A 48 11.05 12.96 -9.03
C ASP A 48 11.81 11.77 -8.41
N GLY A 49 11.99 10.70 -9.18
CA GLY A 49 12.58 9.45 -8.75
C GLY A 49 11.60 8.52 -8.03
N LEU A 50 12.00 7.25 -7.89
CA LEU A 50 11.19 6.17 -7.26
C LEU A 50 9.78 6.00 -7.87
N GLY A 51 9.58 6.40 -9.13
CA GLY A 51 8.28 6.31 -9.80
C GLY A 51 7.26 7.37 -9.36
N LEU A 52 7.71 8.45 -8.71
CA LEU A 52 6.88 9.62 -8.42
C LEU A 52 6.97 10.64 -9.56
N LEU A 53 5.83 11.22 -9.91
CA LEU A 53 5.76 12.39 -10.77
C LEU A 53 5.58 13.64 -9.90
N GLY A 54 6.58 14.51 -9.88
CA GLY A 54 6.52 15.83 -9.29
C GLY A 54 5.80 16.81 -10.22
N GLY A 55 4.75 17.47 -9.74
CA GLY A 55 4.13 18.57 -10.48
C GLY A 55 5.00 19.83 -10.46
N VAL A 56 5.09 20.55 -11.58
CA VAL A 56 5.72 21.87 -11.63
C VAL A 56 4.76 22.91 -11.01
N PRO A 57 5.16 23.63 -9.94
CA PRO A 57 4.30 24.65 -9.35
C PRO A 57 3.85 25.69 -10.38
N GLY A 58 2.55 25.95 -10.44
CA GLY A 58 1.96 26.91 -11.38
C GLY A 58 1.61 26.34 -12.77
N VAL A 59 1.87 25.05 -13.02
CA VAL A 59 1.39 24.34 -14.22
C VAL A 59 0.18 23.49 -13.84
N GLU A 60 -0.94 23.70 -14.54
CA GLU A 60 -2.19 23.01 -14.27
C GLU A 60 -2.22 21.64 -14.96
N GLN A 61 -2.54 20.59 -14.19
CA GLN A 61 -2.72 19.23 -14.67
C GLN A 61 -4.17 18.78 -14.53
N THR A 62 -4.65 18.01 -15.51
CA THR A 62 -6.01 17.43 -15.50
C THR A 62 -5.93 15.91 -15.48
N PHE A 63 -6.76 15.29 -14.64
CA PHE A 63 -6.95 13.84 -14.54
C PHE A 63 -8.44 13.54 -14.46
N ASP A 64 -8.86 12.36 -14.92
CA ASP A 64 -10.24 11.90 -14.77
C ASP A 64 -10.60 11.73 -13.28
N TYR A 65 -9.63 11.28 -12.47
CA TYR A 65 -9.78 11.12 -11.03
C TYR A 65 -8.57 11.65 -10.26
N VAL A 66 -8.84 12.33 -9.15
CA VAL A 66 -7.84 12.71 -8.16
C VAL A 66 -8.19 12.05 -6.84
N ILE A 67 -7.29 11.18 -6.36
CA ILE A 67 -7.43 10.46 -5.10
C ILE A 67 -6.55 11.13 -4.06
N VAL A 68 -7.16 11.57 -2.97
CA VAL A 68 -6.45 12.17 -1.84
C VAL A 68 -6.17 11.09 -0.80
N GLY A 69 -4.90 10.72 -0.67
CA GLY A 69 -4.39 9.68 0.22
C GLY A 69 -4.02 8.39 -0.53
N GLY A 70 -2.72 8.12 -0.63
CA GLY A 70 -2.14 6.90 -1.21
C GLY A 70 -2.07 5.74 -0.21
N GLY A 71 -3.14 5.56 0.56
CA GLY A 71 -3.25 4.53 1.59
C GLY A 71 -3.84 3.21 1.06
N THR A 72 -4.23 2.34 1.99
CA THR A 72 -4.77 1.00 1.71
C THR A 72 -5.93 1.00 0.71
N ALA A 73 -6.90 1.90 0.87
CA ALA A 73 -8.03 2.00 -0.07
C ALA A 73 -7.69 2.85 -1.30
N GLY A 74 -6.99 3.97 -1.13
CA GLY A 74 -6.68 4.91 -2.20
C GLY A 74 -5.85 4.29 -3.32
N ASN A 75 -4.81 3.52 -2.97
CA ASN A 75 -4.01 2.81 -3.97
C ASN A 75 -4.83 1.75 -4.72
N VAL A 76 -5.70 1.01 -4.02
CA VAL A 76 -6.57 0.01 -4.65
C VAL A 76 -7.52 0.67 -5.65
N ILE A 77 -8.19 1.75 -5.24
CA ILE A 77 -9.10 2.50 -6.12
C ILE A 77 -8.34 3.05 -7.33
N GLY A 78 -7.19 3.67 -7.11
CA GLY A 78 -6.39 4.27 -8.18
C GLY A 78 -5.92 3.25 -9.21
N VAL A 79 -5.42 2.09 -8.76
CA VAL A 79 -5.04 0.99 -9.66
C VAL A 79 -6.24 0.48 -10.45
N ARG A 80 -7.40 0.25 -9.81
CA ARG A 80 -8.59 -0.25 -10.52
C ARG A 80 -9.16 0.74 -11.53
N LEU A 81 -9.13 2.04 -11.23
CA LEU A 81 -9.52 3.09 -12.18
C LEU A 81 -8.54 3.18 -13.35
N ALA A 82 -7.24 3.10 -13.08
CA ALA A 82 -6.22 3.08 -14.13
C ALA A 82 -6.34 1.85 -15.04
N GLU A 83 -6.59 0.65 -14.48
CA GLU A 83 -6.88 -0.57 -15.24
C GLU A 83 -8.14 -0.43 -16.14
N ALA A 84 -9.10 0.39 -15.72
CA ALA A 84 -10.29 0.70 -16.51
C ALA A 84 -10.05 1.75 -17.62
N GLY A 85 -8.82 2.28 -17.72
CA GLY A 85 -8.41 3.21 -18.77
C GLY A 85 -8.52 4.70 -18.41
N PHE A 86 -8.77 5.02 -17.13
CA PHE A 86 -8.81 6.40 -16.66
C PHE A 86 -7.42 6.93 -16.29
N SER A 87 -7.22 8.24 -16.50
CA SER A 87 -6.08 8.96 -15.94
C SER A 87 -6.33 9.28 -14.47
N VAL A 88 -5.39 8.92 -13.59
CA VAL A 88 -5.57 9.03 -12.14
C VAL A 88 -4.34 9.67 -11.50
N ALA A 89 -4.56 10.68 -10.65
CA ALA A 89 -3.56 11.20 -9.75
C ALA A 89 -3.83 10.72 -8.31
N ILE A 90 -2.79 10.27 -7.61
CA ILE A 90 -2.85 9.96 -6.18
C ILE A 90 -1.97 10.98 -5.46
N ILE A 91 -2.55 11.70 -4.51
CA ILE A 91 -1.85 12.69 -3.69
C ILE A 91 -1.64 12.11 -2.30
N GLU A 92 -0.40 11.80 -1.94
CA GLU A 92 -0.03 11.26 -0.63
C GLU A 92 0.81 12.27 0.16
N ALA A 93 0.53 12.41 1.45
CA ALA A 93 1.21 13.37 2.32
C ALA A 93 2.56 12.87 2.86
N GLY A 94 2.78 11.56 2.85
CA GLY A 94 4.01 10.91 3.30
C GLY A 94 4.95 10.48 2.17
N LEU A 95 6.10 9.97 2.58
CA LEU A 95 7.11 9.38 1.68
C LEU A 95 6.87 7.88 1.50
N TYR A 96 7.80 7.19 0.82
CA TYR A 96 7.88 5.74 0.88
C TYR A 96 8.21 5.24 2.29
N TYR A 97 7.57 4.15 2.72
CA TYR A 97 7.80 3.60 4.07
C TYR A 97 9.20 3.02 4.22
N GLU A 98 9.84 2.60 3.12
CA GLU A 98 11.23 2.15 3.06
C GLU A 98 12.22 3.27 3.39
N ILE A 99 11.87 4.51 3.06
CA ILE A 99 12.67 5.70 3.37
C ILE A 99 12.37 6.18 4.78
N GLY A 100 11.09 6.27 5.13
CA GLY A 100 10.69 6.82 6.42
C GLY A 100 10.93 5.87 7.60
N LYS A 101 11.02 4.56 7.37
CA LYS A 101 11.32 3.53 8.37
C LYS A 101 12.36 2.55 7.81
N PRO A 102 13.61 2.99 7.60
CA PRO A 102 14.63 2.16 6.97
C PRO A 102 14.92 0.92 7.81
N VAL A 103 15.25 -0.19 7.14
CA VAL A 103 15.51 -1.53 7.74
C VAL A 103 14.26 -2.21 8.34
N LEU A 104 13.44 -1.48 9.09
CA LEU A 104 12.29 -2.03 9.81
C LEU A 104 11.00 -2.01 9.00
N GLY A 105 10.83 -1.09 8.05
CA GLY A 105 9.60 -0.93 7.28
C GLY A 105 9.29 -2.12 6.37
N THR A 106 10.33 -2.81 5.89
CA THR A 106 10.21 -4.00 5.04
C THR A 106 10.30 -5.32 5.81
N THR A 107 10.53 -5.26 7.13
CA THR A 107 10.71 -6.45 7.97
C THR A 107 9.46 -6.65 8.83
N PRO A 108 8.74 -7.78 8.72
CA PRO A 108 7.52 -8.04 9.50
C PRO A 108 7.65 -7.76 11.00
N ALA A 109 8.75 -8.16 11.64
CA ALA A 109 8.99 -7.92 13.07
C ALA A 109 9.15 -6.43 13.46
N GLY A 110 9.27 -5.53 12.48
CA GLY A 110 9.31 -4.10 12.71
C GLY A 110 7.93 -3.50 12.99
N ASP A 111 6.84 -4.24 12.79
CA ASP A 111 5.45 -3.78 12.95
C ASP A 111 5.12 -3.25 14.35
N ILE A 112 5.77 -3.74 15.40
CA ILE A 112 5.59 -3.29 16.79
C ILE A 112 6.26 -1.95 17.13
N ILE A 113 7.09 -1.39 16.27
CA ILE A 113 7.90 -0.19 16.56
C ILE A 113 7.20 1.07 16.07
N GLY A 114 7.03 2.06 16.95
CA GLY A 114 6.52 3.39 16.62
C GLY A 114 5.00 3.48 16.49
N ILE A 115 4.29 2.50 17.06
CA ILE A 115 2.83 2.36 16.97
C ILE A 115 2.15 2.17 18.34
N GLY A 116 2.91 2.16 19.44
CA GLY A 116 2.37 1.91 20.77
C GLY A 116 1.56 3.07 21.31
N SER A 117 0.79 2.81 22.37
CA SER A 117 -0.14 3.79 22.95
C SER A 117 0.51 5.04 23.57
N SER A 118 1.83 5.02 23.77
CA SER A 118 2.59 6.15 24.31
C SER A 118 2.96 7.12 23.19
N ALA A 119 2.82 8.42 23.41
CA ALA A 119 3.32 9.45 22.50
C ALA A 119 4.84 9.39 22.28
N LEU A 120 5.58 8.74 23.19
CA LEU A 120 7.02 8.51 23.06
C LEU A 120 7.37 7.34 22.13
N ASP A 121 6.41 6.46 21.84
CA ASP A 121 6.56 5.34 20.92
C ASP A 121 5.93 5.69 19.57
N ALA A 122 6.55 6.66 18.89
CA ALA A 122 6.10 7.20 17.62
C ALA A 122 7.24 7.27 16.60
N LEU A 123 6.90 7.09 15.33
CA LEU A 123 7.79 7.29 14.19
C LEU A 123 7.20 8.36 13.25
N PRO A 124 7.39 9.66 13.53
CA PRO A 124 6.75 10.75 12.78
C PRO A 124 7.10 10.80 11.28
N THR A 125 8.15 10.10 10.87
CA THR A 125 8.58 9.96 9.47
C THR A 125 7.62 9.13 8.62
N VAL A 126 6.84 8.25 9.24
CA VAL A 126 5.85 7.37 8.56
C VAL A 126 4.49 7.35 9.26
N ASN A 127 4.33 8.10 10.36
CA ASN A 127 3.13 8.12 11.19
C ASN A 127 2.65 9.56 11.38
N TRP A 128 1.35 9.81 11.27
CA TRP A 128 0.73 11.10 11.56
C TRP A 128 0.90 11.54 13.01
N ASN A 129 1.15 10.59 13.92
CA ASN A 129 1.37 10.80 15.34
C ASN A 129 0.21 11.55 16.02
N PHE A 130 -1.02 11.19 15.68
CA PHE A 130 -2.19 11.76 16.32
C PHE A 130 -2.26 11.33 17.79
N LEU A 131 -2.71 12.24 18.64
CA LEU A 131 -3.08 11.94 20.01
C LEU A 131 -4.60 12.06 20.14
N THR A 132 -5.22 11.15 20.86
CA THR A 132 -6.61 11.35 21.28
C THR A 132 -6.68 12.50 22.28
N GLU A 133 -7.84 13.14 22.38
CA GLU A 133 -8.21 13.90 23.59
C GLU A 133 -8.04 13.03 24.85
N PRO A 134 -7.91 13.60 26.05
CA PRO A 134 -7.87 12.85 27.30
C PRO A 134 -9.06 11.91 27.45
N GLN A 135 -8.79 10.61 27.59
CA GLN A 135 -9.84 9.59 27.66
C GLN A 135 -10.19 9.25 29.10
N ALA A 136 -11.40 9.59 29.55
CA ALA A 136 -11.88 9.28 30.91
C ALA A 136 -11.80 7.78 31.24
N GLY A 137 -12.13 6.92 30.27
CA GLY A 137 -12.01 5.45 30.40
C GLY A 137 -10.59 4.91 30.42
N ALA A 138 -9.57 5.77 30.26
CA ALA A 138 -8.16 5.41 30.26
C ALA A 138 -7.33 6.28 31.21
N ASN A 139 -7.89 6.62 32.39
CA ASN A 139 -7.26 7.48 33.41
C ASN A 139 -6.87 8.87 32.89
N ASN A 140 -7.72 9.46 32.03
CA ASN A 140 -7.48 10.75 31.37
C ASN A 140 -6.16 10.80 30.57
N ARG A 141 -5.65 9.65 30.11
CA ARG A 141 -4.51 9.63 29.21
C ARG A 141 -4.90 10.14 27.83
N GLU A 142 -4.00 10.90 27.24
CA GLU A 142 -3.93 11.06 25.79
C GLU A 142 -3.24 9.81 25.23
N VAL A 143 -3.89 9.17 24.25
CA VAL A 143 -3.40 7.91 23.68
C VAL A 143 -2.89 8.19 22.27
N HIS A 144 -1.69 7.71 21.97
CA HIS A 144 -1.17 7.76 20.62
C HIS A 144 -2.02 6.89 19.70
N TYR A 145 -2.55 7.51 18.65
CA TYR A 145 -3.41 6.90 17.64
C TYR A 145 -2.65 6.79 16.32
N ALA A 146 -1.84 5.75 16.23
CA ALA A 146 -0.95 5.52 15.09
C ALA A 146 -1.70 5.42 13.76
N ARG A 147 -1.33 6.28 12.80
CA ARG A 147 -1.88 6.29 11.44
C ARG A 147 -0.77 6.47 10.43
N GLY A 148 -0.73 5.63 9.40
CA GLY A 148 0.33 5.69 8.39
C GLY A 148 0.26 6.98 7.58
N LYS A 149 1.40 7.67 7.51
CA LYS A 149 1.70 8.83 6.68
C LYS A 149 2.84 8.45 5.73
N CYS A 150 2.52 7.62 4.76
CA CYS A 150 3.44 7.11 3.75
C CYS A 150 2.62 6.49 2.60
N LEU A 151 3.25 6.23 1.46
CA LEU A 151 2.63 5.41 0.43
C LEU A 151 2.32 4.01 1.00
N GLY A 152 1.09 3.55 0.83
CA GLY A 152 0.52 2.38 1.51
C GLY A 152 -0.27 2.75 2.79
N GLY A 153 -0.03 3.92 3.38
CA GLY A 153 -0.71 4.39 4.57
C GLY A 153 -0.61 3.38 5.72
N SER A 154 -1.72 3.10 6.40
CA SER A 154 -1.70 2.16 7.53
C SER A 154 -1.41 0.70 7.14
N SER A 155 -1.54 0.28 5.88
CA SER A 155 -1.11 -1.09 5.50
C SER A 155 0.41 -1.26 5.50
N ALA A 156 1.18 -0.18 5.44
CA ALA A 156 2.63 -0.21 5.59
C ALA A 156 3.11 -0.30 7.06
N LEU A 157 2.21 -0.07 8.03
CA LEU A 157 2.53 -0.05 9.47
C LEU A 157 1.70 -1.00 10.33
N ASN A 158 0.74 -1.73 9.76
CA ASN A 158 -0.13 -2.60 10.54
C ASN A 158 0.61 -3.86 11.02
N PHE A 159 -0.06 -4.66 11.85
CA PHE A 159 0.46 -5.94 12.34
C PHE A 159 0.30 -7.11 11.36
N MET A 160 0.03 -6.81 10.08
CA MET A 160 -0.17 -7.78 9.00
C MET A 160 -1.27 -8.82 9.26
N ILE A 161 -2.15 -8.58 10.23
CA ILE A 161 -3.27 -9.45 10.57
C ILE A 161 -4.29 -9.36 9.43
N HIS A 162 -4.55 -10.49 8.78
CA HIS A 162 -5.58 -10.61 7.75
C HIS A 162 -6.83 -11.31 8.31
N HIS A 163 -7.83 -10.53 8.71
CA HIS A 163 -9.13 -11.03 9.14
C HIS A 163 -10.27 -10.38 8.34
N ARG A 164 -11.38 -11.11 8.19
CA ARG A 164 -12.65 -10.59 7.65
C ARG A 164 -13.64 -10.38 8.81
N GLY A 165 -14.61 -9.50 8.63
CA GLY A 165 -15.70 -9.34 9.58
C GLY A 165 -16.59 -10.57 9.66
N SER A 166 -17.46 -10.62 10.66
CA SER A 166 -18.49 -11.68 10.73
C SER A 166 -19.60 -11.41 9.72
N THR A 167 -20.33 -12.45 9.31
CA THR A 167 -21.55 -12.31 8.47
C THR A 167 -22.55 -11.33 9.08
N GLY A 168 -22.75 -11.40 10.41
CA GLY A 168 -23.63 -10.47 11.13
C GLY A 168 -23.14 -9.02 11.11
N SER A 169 -21.83 -8.78 11.16
CA SER A 169 -21.25 -7.43 11.07
C SER A 169 -21.53 -6.80 9.71
N TYR A 170 -21.37 -7.57 8.63
CA TYR A 170 -21.66 -7.11 7.27
C TYR A 170 -23.16 -6.91 7.04
N GLN A 171 -24.01 -7.79 7.57
CA GLN A 171 -25.47 -7.58 7.52
C GLN A 171 -25.87 -6.31 8.25
N GLN A 172 -25.32 -6.08 9.45
CA GLN A 172 -25.60 -4.86 10.21
C GLN A 172 -25.20 -3.61 9.42
N TRP A 173 -24.08 -3.63 8.69
CA TRP A 173 -23.71 -2.53 7.80
C TRP A 173 -24.72 -2.35 6.68
N ALA A 174 -25.05 -3.42 5.97
CA ALA A 174 -26.03 -3.40 4.89
C ALA A 174 -27.38 -2.80 5.33
N ASP A 175 -27.87 -3.19 6.51
CA ASP A 175 -29.12 -2.68 7.07
C ASP A 175 -29.02 -1.20 7.48
N MET A 176 -27.88 -0.78 8.04
CA MET A 176 -27.65 0.61 8.44
C MET A 176 -27.60 1.57 7.26
N VAL A 177 -27.01 1.15 6.14
CA VAL A 177 -26.88 1.98 4.93
C VAL A 177 -28.01 1.75 3.91
N ASP A 178 -28.93 0.83 4.20
CA ASP A 178 -30.01 0.38 3.29
C ASP A 178 -29.47 -0.09 1.92
N ASP A 179 -28.37 -0.84 1.93
CA ASP A 179 -27.74 -1.39 0.73
C ASP A 179 -27.20 -2.81 0.98
N GLN A 180 -27.90 -3.80 0.39
CA GLN A 180 -27.56 -5.21 0.53
C GLN A 180 -26.28 -5.63 -0.22
N SER A 181 -25.67 -4.73 -1.00
CA SER A 181 -24.34 -4.95 -1.59
C SER A 181 -23.22 -5.05 -0.54
N TYR A 182 -23.48 -4.60 0.70
CA TYR A 182 -22.55 -4.69 1.82
C TYR A 182 -22.64 -6.01 2.61
N THR A 183 -23.52 -6.94 2.22
CA THR A 183 -23.60 -8.27 2.85
C THR A 183 -22.35 -9.11 2.58
N MET A 184 -22.05 -10.07 3.46
CA MET A 184 -20.87 -10.95 3.30
C MET A 184 -20.87 -11.66 1.94
N ASP A 185 -22.03 -12.18 1.52
CA ASP A 185 -22.15 -12.93 0.27
C ASP A 185 -21.91 -12.04 -0.95
N ALA A 186 -22.42 -10.80 -0.92
CA ALA A 186 -22.18 -9.81 -1.98
C ALA A 186 -20.71 -9.37 -2.05
N LEU A 187 -20.03 -9.28 -0.89
CA LEU A 187 -18.62 -8.87 -0.80
C LEU A 187 -17.63 -10.03 -1.03
N MET A 188 -18.03 -11.29 -0.86
CA MET A 188 -17.15 -12.45 -0.96
C MET A 188 -16.34 -12.51 -2.27
N PRO A 189 -16.92 -12.25 -3.46
CA PRO A 189 -16.14 -12.24 -4.70
C PRO A 189 -15.02 -11.19 -4.70
N TYR A 190 -15.23 -10.04 -4.06
CA TYR A 190 -14.21 -9.00 -3.93
C TYR A 190 -13.13 -9.40 -2.91
N PHE A 191 -13.51 -10.03 -1.80
CA PHE A 191 -12.54 -10.57 -0.85
C PHE A 191 -11.66 -11.63 -1.49
N GLN A 192 -12.24 -12.57 -2.22
CA GLN A 192 -11.51 -13.62 -2.94
C GLN A 192 -10.58 -13.03 -4.02
N LYS A 193 -11.05 -12.06 -4.81
CA LYS A 193 -10.26 -11.39 -5.86
C LYS A 193 -9.07 -10.58 -5.32
N SER A 194 -9.11 -10.17 -4.06
CA SER A 194 -8.11 -9.24 -3.51
C SER A 194 -6.83 -9.93 -3.05
N VAL A 195 -6.86 -11.23 -2.74
CA VAL A 195 -5.77 -11.93 -2.07
C VAL A 195 -5.32 -13.20 -2.79
N THR A 196 -4.03 -13.49 -2.70
CA THR A 196 -3.45 -14.79 -3.04
C THR A 196 -3.04 -15.49 -1.74
N LEU A 197 -3.55 -16.69 -1.51
CA LEU A 197 -3.16 -17.49 -0.34
C LEU A 197 -1.82 -18.18 -0.60
N THR A 198 -0.90 -18.03 0.34
CA THR A 198 0.25 -18.91 0.53
C THR A 198 -0.09 -19.90 1.66
N PRO A 199 -0.34 -21.18 1.34
CA PRO A 199 -0.65 -22.20 2.34
C PRO A 199 0.44 -22.33 3.41
N PRO A 200 0.09 -22.81 4.61
CA PRO A 200 1.05 -23.05 5.69
C PRO A 200 2.12 -24.05 5.24
N ASN A 201 3.38 -23.75 5.54
CA ASN A 201 4.49 -24.68 5.34
C ASN A 201 4.67 -25.52 6.62
N GLU A 202 4.16 -26.75 6.60
CA GLU A 202 4.21 -27.66 7.75
C GLU A 202 5.64 -28.14 8.09
N GLU A 203 6.61 -28.07 7.16
CA GLU A 203 8.01 -28.42 7.44
C GLU A 203 8.71 -27.38 8.33
N LYS A 204 8.31 -26.11 8.22
CA LYS A 204 8.92 -25.00 8.98
C LYS A 204 8.22 -24.74 10.30
N ARG A 205 6.96 -25.15 10.42
CA ARG A 205 6.12 -24.92 11.60
C ARG A 205 6.40 -25.98 12.66
N ARG A 206 6.13 -25.64 13.93
CA ARG A 206 6.22 -26.63 15.01
C ARG A 206 5.04 -27.59 14.92
N GLU A 207 5.25 -28.85 15.32
CA GLU A 207 4.21 -29.90 15.30
C GLU A 207 2.90 -29.50 16.00
N ASN A 208 2.98 -28.69 17.07
CA ASN A 208 1.80 -28.23 17.83
C ASN A 208 1.20 -26.90 17.32
N ALA A 209 1.70 -26.32 16.23
CA ALA A 209 1.24 -25.05 15.69
C ALA A 209 0.21 -25.26 14.57
N SER A 210 -0.89 -25.95 14.89
CA SER A 210 -1.96 -26.29 13.94
C SER A 210 -2.48 -25.07 13.20
N THR A 211 -2.67 -25.21 11.88
CA THR A 211 -3.33 -24.21 11.06
C THR A 211 -4.53 -24.82 10.37
N LEU A 212 -5.68 -24.17 10.50
CA LEU A 212 -6.90 -24.55 9.81
C LEU A 212 -7.25 -23.42 8.86
N TYR A 213 -7.54 -23.78 7.61
CA TYR A 213 -7.92 -22.82 6.59
C TYR A 213 -8.88 -23.45 5.58
N HIS A 214 -9.70 -22.59 5.00
CA HIS A 214 -10.66 -22.94 3.96
C HIS A 214 -10.10 -22.44 2.62
N ALA A 215 -9.59 -23.35 1.79
CA ALA A 215 -8.96 -22.97 0.51
C ALA A 215 -9.95 -22.28 -0.44
N ASP A 216 -11.23 -22.68 -0.38
CA ASP A 216 -12.35 -22.10 -1.11
C ASP A 216 -12.72 -20.68 -0.66
N ALA A 217 -12.19 -20.20 0.46
CA ALA A 217 -12.31 -18.80 0.87
C ALA A 217 -11.42 -17.84 0.06
N PHE A 218 -10.61 -18.36 -0.87
CA PHE A 218 -9.67 -17.63 -1.72
C PHE A 218 -9.90 -17.95 -3.20
N ALA A 219 -9.58 -17.01 -4.10
CA ALA A 219 -9.67 -17.27 -5.53
C ALA A 219 -8.47 -18.09 -6.03
N ASN A 220 -8.67 -18.94 -7.04
CA ASN A 220 -7.61 -19.79 -7.61
C ASN A 220 -6.61 -19.02 -8.49
N ASP A 221 -7.07 -17.95 -9.14
CA ASP A 221 -6.29 -17.06 -10.01
C ASP A 221 -5.50 -16.01 -9.23
N GLY A 222 -5.79 -15.87 -7.93
CA GLY A 222 -5.05 -15.03 -6.99
C GLY A 222 -5.30 -13.54 -7.15
N GLY A 223 -5.18 -12.81 -6.04
CA GLY A 223 -5.16 -11.35 -6.00
C GLY A 223 -3.77 -10.76 -5.71
N PRO A 224 -3.60 -9.44 -5.85
CA PRO A 224 -2.30 -8.79 -5.70
C PRO A 224 -1.74 -8.82 -4.27
N VAL A 225 -2.58 -9.06 -3.25
CA VAL A 225 -2.14 -9.10 -1.85
C VAL A 225 -1.80 -10.53 -1.45
N ASN A 226 -0.54 -10.80 -1.12
CA ASN A 226 -0.12 -12.10 -0.60
C ASN A 226 -0.49 -12.22 0.87
N VAL A 227 -1.27 -13.25 1.22
CA VAL A 227 -1.62 -13.59 2.60
C VAL A 227 -1.18 -15.00 2.89
N GLY A 228 -0.65 -15.25 4.08
CA GLY A 228 -0.17 -16.58 4.43
C GLY A 228 0.08 -16.71 5.91
N TYR A 229 0.62 -17.87 6.27
CA TYR A 229 0.93 -18.21 7.64
C TYR A 229 2.38 -17.88 7.96
N THR A 230 2.63 -17.42 9.19
CA THR A 230 4.01 -17.24 9.65
C THR A 230 4.73 -18.58 9.67
N ASN A 231 5.99 -18.62 9.23
CA ASN A 231 6.79 -19.84 9.33
C ASN A 231 7.16 -20.16 10.79
N TRP A 232 7.13 -19.16 11.66
CA TRP A 232 7.47 -19.29 13.07
C TRP A 232 6.36 -18.72 13.94
N VAL A 233 6.06 -19.41 15.04
CA VAL A 233 5.10 -18.98 16.07
C VAL A 233 5.83 -19.08 17.41
N ALA A 234 5.87 -17.98 18.17
CA ALA A 234 6.28 -18.02 19.57
C ALA A 234 5.19 -18.75 20.35
N VAL A 235 5.57 -19.76 21.12
CA VAL A 235 4.77 -20.33 22.21
C VAL A 235 5.39 -19.92 23.52
#